data_AF-A0AA43EEG6-F1
#
_entry.id   AF-A0AA43EEG6-F1
#
_cell.length_a   1.000
_cell.length_b   1.000
_cell.length_c   1.000
_cell.angle_alpha   90.00
_cell.angle_beta   90.00
_cell.angle_gamma   90.00
#
_symmetry.space_group_name_H-M   'P 1'
#
loop_
_entity.id
_entity.type
_entity.pdbx_description
1 polymer ?
#
loop_
_entity_poly.entity_id
_entity_poly.type
_entity_poly.pdbx_seq_one_letter_code
_entity_poly.pdbx_strand_id
1 'polypeptide(L)'
;MSLRRNVGQLRRRLRKSAATSVARVTEGLYKLPASRRQALAELDQQRSAQDGKWFTARESEIVEAIASLVVPTEDDIPGAAELSVLGPTAAATIGGWVAVSPQKQRLYTRGLLSFDEIARRRFGAGFAALPSEKRGQLFKDVEAMYQATLQSRSAAGKVTRKLGRFVGAFNGSVPAADLFPVVLRDTREAFYTSEVSWLWLGYDGPPMPHGYENLLEPRPRLKSNQAPSLRETVDSLASRPVPPVAHPLLKQRGEVDVVIIGSGAGGAVVAKELAEAGLAVVVIEAGPRFNPYVDYISDRTDFEQFAKFAFKKQKQRDVYTVGSAREFTYTRVKGVGGSTLKYAAMSPRLHESDFRTHSEDGVGADWPITYADLEPYYARVEYELGVSGPGGEEANPFDPPRSTPFPNPPHPFNLASHAIKRGAQSLGLHLVREPVS
;
A
#
# COMPACT_ATOMS: atom_id res chain seq x y z
N MET A 1 -17.32 41.37 31.89
CA MET A 1 -17.48 39.90 31.63
C MET A 1 -18.77 39.49 30.92
N SER A 2 -19.84 40.32 30.89
CA SER A 2 -21.13 39.98 30.26
C SER A 2 -21.16 40.08 28.72
N LEU A 3 -20.53 41.09 28.10
CA LEU A 3 -20.56 41.27 26.62
C LEU A 3 -19.85 40.16 25.83
N ARG A 4 -18.73 39.61 26.33
CA ARG A 4 -17.97 38.55 25.62
C ARG A 4 -18.72 37.20 25.59
N ARG A 5 -19.55 36.90 26.60
CA ARG A 5 -20.40 35.69 26.61
C ARG A 5 -21.55 35.80 25.60
N ASN A 6 -22.14 36.99 25.46
CA ASN A 6 -23.25 37.22 24.51
C ASN A 6 -22.81 37.17 23.04
N VAL A 7 -21.63 37.71 22.69
CA VAL A 7 -21.09 37.60 21.32
C VAL A 7 -20.68 36.16 20.99
N GLY A 8 -20.19 35.40 21.97
CA GLY A 8 -19.87 33.98 21.82
C GLY A 8 -21.11 33.12 21.56
N GLN A 9 -22.20 33.35 22.29
CA GLN A 9 -23.48 32.65 22.07
C GLN A 9 -24.16 33.04 20.76
N LEU A 10 -24.10 34.32 20.37
CA LEU A 10 -24.64 34.81 19.09
C LEU A 10 -23.87 34.21 17.90
N ARG A 11 -22.53 34.17 17.96
CA ARG A 11 -21.70 33.48 16.94
C ARG A 11 -21.96 31.98 16.86
N ARG A 12 -22.23 31.32 18.00
CA ARG A 12 -22.54 29.88 18.05
C ARG A 12 -23.95 29.59 17.49
N ARG A 13 -24.93 30.46 17.74
CA ARG A 13 -26.28 30.39 17.16
C ARG A 13 -26.29 30.71 15.68
N LEU A 14 -25.53 31.71 15.22
CA LEU A 14 -25.37 32.03 13.80
C LEU A 14 -24.60 30.93 13.05
N ARG A 15 -23.56 30.31 13.66
CA ARG A 15 -22.88 29.14 13.08
C ARG A 15 -23.76 27.89 13.06
N LYS A 16 -24.58 27.64 14.08
CA LYS A 16 -25.55 26.53 14.06
C LYS A 16 -26.67 26.79 13.05
N SER A 17 -27.23 27.99 12.98
CA SER A 17 -28.26 28.35 12.00
C SER A 17 -27.75 28.29 10.56
N ALA A 18 -26.52 28.78 10.32
CA ALA A 18 -25.85 28.65 9.03
C ALA A 18 -25.43 27.20 8.72
N ALA A 19 -24.99 26.41 9.70
CA ALA A 19 -24.68 25.00 9.50
C ALA A 19 -25.94 24.15 9.25
N THR A 20 -27.06 24.44 9.91
CA THR A 20 -28.34 23.76 9.70
C THR A 20 -29.03 24.22 8.42
N SER A 21 -28.91 25.49 8.04
CA SER A 21 -29.39 25.99 6.74
C SER A 21 -28.52 25.51 5.59
N VAL A 22 -27.20 25.49 5.73
CA VAL A 22 -26.30 24.89 4.74
C VAL A 22 -26.50 23.39 4.68
N ALA A 23 -26.70 22.68 5.81
CA ALA A 23 -27.01 21.24 5.83
C ALA A 23 -28.35 20.93 5.14
N ARG A 24 -29.42 21.69 5.42
CA ARG A 24 -30.73 21.52 4.74
C ARG A 24 -30.71 21.96 3.28
N VAL A 25 -29.92 22.98 2.93
CA VAL A 25 -29.70 23.39 1.53
C VAL A 25 -28.82 22.36 0.79
N THR A 26 -27.87 21.71 1.46
CA THR A 26 -27.09 20.58 0.92
C THR A 26 -27.81 19.23 0.98
N GLU A 27 -28.90 19.08 1.72
CA GLU A 27 -29.78 17.90 1.59
C GLU A 27 -30.85 18.14 0.50
N GLY A 28 -31.29 19.39 0.31
CA GLY A 28 -32.27 19.77 -0.71
C GLY A 28 -31.71 19.86 -2.14
N LEU A 29 -30.42 20.19 -2.32
CA LEU A 29 -29.77 20.35 -3.64
C LEU A 29 -29.17 19.05 -4.24
N TYR A 30 -29.34 17.90 -3.58
CA TYR A 30 -28.70 16.63 -3.96
C TYR A 30 -29.69 15.52 -4.34
N LYS A 31 -30.81 15.85 -5.00
CA LYS A 31 -31.69 14.82 -5.56
C LYS A 31 -31.19 14.42 -6.95
N LEU A 32 -30.57 13.24 -7.04
CA LEU A 32 -30.29 12.58 -8.32
C LEU A 32 -31.59 12.54 -9.17
N PRO A 33 -31.50 12.67 -10.51
CA PRO A 33 -32.65 12.53 -11.40
C PRO A 33 -33.45 11.25 -11.09
N ALA A 34 -34.77 11.30 -11.26
CA ALA A 34 -35.65 10.17 -10.91
C ALA A 34 -35.25 8.87 -11.62
N SER A 35 -34.92 8.96 -12.91
CA SER A 35 -34.41 7.84 -13.72
C SER A 35 -33.15 7.20 -13.13
N ARG A 36 -32.24 8.02 -12.62
CA ARG A 36 -31.00 7.55 -12.01
C ARG A 36 -31.21 6.94 -10.63
N ARG A 37 -32.14 7.48 -9.84
CA ARG A 37 -32.56 6.86 -8.56
C ARG A 37 -33.20 5.50 -8.78
N GLN A 38 -34.03 5.38 -9.82
CA GLN A 38 -34.63 4.12 -10.21
C GLN A 38 -33.56 3.11 -10.67
N ALA A 39 -32.65 3.49 -11.56
CA ALA A 39 -31.57 2.61 -12.01
C ALA A 39 -30.67 2.12 -10.86
N LEU A 40 -30.40 2.99 -9.86
CA LEU A 40 -29.65 2.58 -8.67
C LEU A 40 -30.45 1.59 -7.81
N ALA A 41 -31.76 1.79 -7.64
CA ALA A 41 -32.61 0.87 -6.89
C ALA A 41 -32.75 -0.50 -7.58
N GLU A 42 -32.82 -0.52 -8.91
CA GLU A 42 -32.83 -1.75 -9.71
C GLU A 42 -31.50 -2.52 -9.58
N LEU A 43 -30.36 -1.82 -9.61
CA LEU A 43 -29.05 -2.43 -9.35
C LEU A 43 -28.97 -3.01 -7.94
N ASP A 44 -29.46 -2.29 -6.92
CA ASP A 44 -29.48 -2.78 -5.54
C ASP A 44 -30.35 -4.03 -5.38
N GLN A 45 -31.45 -4.17 -6.13
CA GLN A 45 -32.28 -5.38 -6.14
C GLN A 45 -31.59 -6.58 -6.81
N GLN A 46 -30.72 -6.34 -7.79
CA GLN A 46 -29.98 -7.39 -8.52
C GLN A 46 -28.77 -7.94 -7.74
N ARG A 47 -28.36 -7.28 -6.66
CA ARG A 47 -27.23 -7.71 -5.83
C ARG A 47 -27.68 -8.80 -4.86
N SER A 48 -27.35 -10.06 -5.20
CA SER A 48 -27.48 -11.18 -4.28
C SER A 48 -26.38 -11.11 -3.22
N ALA A 49 -26.74 -11.23 -1.94
CA ALA A 49 -25.78 -11.29 -0.83
C ALA A 49 -25.09 -12.67 -0.68
N GLN A 50 -25.25 -13.57 -1.66
CA GLN A 50 -24.69 -14.91 -1.60
C GLN A 50 -23.40 -15.02 -2.44
N ASP A 51 -22.40 -15.71 -1.88
CA ASP A 51 -21.14 -16.12 -2.52
C ASP A 51 -20.06 -15.06 -2.78
N GLY A 52 -20.00 -13.98 -1.98
CA GLY A 52 -18.89 -13.03 -2.02
C GLY A 52 -18.81 -12.15 -3.29
N LYS A 53 -19.82 -12.25 -4.16
CA LYS A 53 -19.97 -11.44 -5.38
C LYS A 53 -20.88 -10.25 -5.09
N TRP A 54 -20.31 -9.07 -4.92
CA TRP A 54 -21.10 -7.85 -4.70
C TRP A 54 -21.63 -7.22 -6.01
N PHE A 55 -20.88 -7.36 -7.10
CA PHE A 55 -21.24 -6.75 -8.37
C PHE A 55 -22.34 -7.55 -9.09
N THR A 56 -23.26 -6.83 -9.75
CA THR A 56 -24.13 -7.43 -10.77
C THR A 56 -23.29 -7.94 -11.95
N ALA A 57 -23.82 -8.84 -12.78
CA ALA A 57 -23.10 -9.35 -13.96
C ALA A 57 -22.55 -8.22 -14.85
N ARG A 58 -23.37 -7.20 -15.10
CA ARG A 58 -22.99 -6.02 -15.87
C ARG A 58 -21.92 -5.16 -15.19
N GLU A 59 -21.96 -5.03 -13.86
CA GLU A 59 -20.93 -4.30 -13.12
C GLU A 59 -19.59 -5.04 -13.15
N SER A 60 -19.61 -6.38 -13.06
CA SER A 60 -18.41 -7.20 -13.21
C SER A 60 -17.77 -7.01 -14.58
N GLU A 61 -18.55 -7.09 -15.67
CA GLU A 61 -18.06 -6.86 -17.04
C GLU A 61 -17.39 -5.49 -17.20
N ILE A 62 -17.94 -4.44 -16.57
CA ILE A 62 -17.34 -3.10 -16.61
C ILE A 62 -16.02 -3.08 -15.84
N VAL A 63 -15.95 -3.71 -14.65
CA VAL A 63 -14.72 -3.78 -13.85
C VAL A 63 -13.64 -4.56 -14.59
N GLU A 64 -13.97 -5.68 -15.23
CA GLU A 64 -13.05 -6.47 -16.06
C GLU A 64 -12.53 -5.66 -17.26
N ALA A 65 -13.43 -4.94 -17.93
CA ALA A 65 -13.09 -4.05 -19.03
C ALA A 65 -12.16 -2.92 -18.59
N ILE A 66 -12.38 -2.32 -17.41
CA ILE A 66 -11.48 -1.32 -16.84
C ILE A 66 -10.13 -1.96 -16.49
N ALA A 67 -10.14 -3.14 -15.88
CA ALA A 67 -8.93 -3.79 -15.40
C ALA A 67 -7.97 -4.14 -16.55
N SER A 68 -8.53 -4.55 -17.69
CA SER A 68 -7.78 -4.80 -18.93
C SER A 68 -7.09 -3.55 -19.50
N LEU A 69 -7.55 -2.33 -19.17
CA LEU A 69 -6.92 -1.08 -19.60
C LEU A 69 -5.82 -0.60 -18.66
N VAL A 70 -5.85 -1.02 -17.40
CA VAL A 70 -4.89 -0.59 -16.36
C VAL A 70 -3.56 -1.33 -16.51
N VAL A 71 -3.58 -2.55 -17.06
CA VAL A 71 -2.40 -3.38 -17.33
C VAL A 71 -2.47 -3.86 -18.79
N PRO A 72 -2.07 -3.03 -19.76
CA PRO A 72 -2.17 -3.33 -21.18
C PRO A 72 -1.17 -4.42 -21.61
N THR A 73 -1.42 -5.05 -22.76
CA THR A 73 -0.43 -5.88 -23.47
C THR A 73 0.61 -4.98 -24.12
N GLU A 74 1.89 -5.36 -24.03
CA GLU A 74 3.00 -4.80 -24.81
C GLU A 74 3.69 -5.91 -25.63
N ASP A 75 4.49 -5.56 -26.64
CA ASP A 75 5.00 -6.49 -27.68
C ASP A 75 5.71 -7.74 -27.13
N ASP A 76 6.36 -7.64 -25.96
CA ASP A 76 7.07 -8.75 -25.30
C ASP A 76 6.45 -9.15 -23.95
N ILE A 77 5.31 -8.55 -23.58
CA ILE A 77 4.73 -8.57 -22.23
C ILE A 77 3.22 -8.75 -22.35
N PRO A 78 2.69 -9.98 -22.14
CA PRO A 78 1.25 -10.21 -22.24
C PRO A 78 0.50 -9.40 -21.19
N GLY A 79 -0.52 -8.67 -21.62
CA GLY A 79 -1.33 -7.81 -20.75
C GLY A 79 -2.23 -8.60 -19.84
N ALA A 80 -2.88 -7.93 -18.88
CA ALA A 80 -3.74 -8.63 -17.93
C ALA A 80 -4.96 -9.32 -18.55
N ALA A 81 -5.36 -8.88 -19.75
CA ALA A 81 -6.38 -9.55 -20.56
C ALA A 81 -5.88 -10.88 -21.16
N GLU A 82 -4.63 -10.95 -21.62
CA GLU A 82 -4.03 -12.15 -22.21
C GLU A 82 -3.68 -13.21 -21.17
N LEU A 83 -3.28 -12.76 -19.98
CA LEU A 83 -2.94 -13.66 -18.89
C LEU A 83 -4.17 -14.23 -18.17
N SER A 84 -5.39 -13.80 -18.52
CA SER A 84 -6.63 -14.08 -17.77
C SER A 84 -6.52 -13.71 -16.27
N VAL A 85 -5.59 -12.80 -15.95
CA VAL A 85 -5.21 -12.45 -14.57
C VAL A 85 -6.17 -11.43 -13.97
N LEU A 86 -6.77 -10.55 -14.79
CA LEU A 86 -7.69 -9.50 -14.33
C LEU A 86 -9.13 -9.59 -14.87
N GLY A 87 -9.50 -10.68 -15.52
CA GLY A 87 -10.89 -10.91 -15.92
C GLY A 87 -11.79 -11.18 -14.70
N PRO A 88 -12.61 -12.25 -14.71
CA PRO A 88 -13.52 -12.57 -13.60
C PRO A 88 -12.87 -12.56 -12.21
N THR A 89 -11.57 -12.88 -12.13
CA THR A 89 -10.77 -12.85 -10.90
C THR A 89 -10.65 -11.44 -10.30
N ALA A 90 -10.35 -10.39 -11.07
CA ALA A 90 -10.24 -9.05 -10.51
C ALA A 90 -11.61 -8.49 -10.10
N ALA A 91 -12.64 -8.73 -10.91
CA ALA A 91 -14.00 -8.33 -10.56
C ALA A 91 -14.49 -9.05 -9.29
N ALA A 92 -14.18 -10.34 -9.12
CA ALA A 92 -14.50 -11.09 -7.90
C ALA A 92 -13.74 -10.55 -6.69
N THR A 93 -12.42 -10.36 -6.79
CA THR A 93 -11.57 -9.84 -5.70
C THR A 93 -12.00 -8.44 -5.28
N ILE A 94 -12.16 -7.52 -6.22
CA ILE A 94 -12.65 -6.15 -5.95
C ILE A 94 -14.08 -6.22 -5.39
N GLY A 95 -14.94 -7.09 -5.94
CA GLY A 95 -16.29 -7.32 -5.46
C GLY A 95 -16.34 -7.70 -3.97
N GLY A 96 -15.46 -8.59 -3.53
CA GLY A 96 -15.30 -8.95 -2.12
C GLY A 96 -14.93 -7.76 -1.23
N TRP A 97 -14.02 -6.89 -1.69
CA TRP A 97 -13.65 -5.68 -0.95
C TRP A 97 -14.76 -4.64 -0.90
N VAL A 98 -15.54 -4.52 -1.98
CA VAL A 98 -16.70 -3.64 -2.02
C VAL A 98 -17.79 -4.16 -1.08
N ALA A 99 -18.01 -5.48 -1.01
CA ALA A 99 -19.01 -6.10 -0.13
C ALA A 99 -18.86 -5.66 1.34
N VAL A 100 -17.62 -5.53 1.84
CA VAL A 100 -17.33 -5.20 3.25
C VAL A 100 -17.14 -3.71 3.52
N SER A 101 -17.30 -2.83 2.51
CA SER A 101 -17.03 -1.40 2.65
C SER A 101 -18.20 -0.54 2.13
N PRO A 102 -19.08 -0.04 3.02
CA PRO A 102 -20.20 0.83 2.63
C PRO A 102 -19.78 2.07 1.84
N GLN A 103 -18.57 2.58 2.09
CA GLN A 103 -18.00 3.68 1.32
C GLN A 103 -17.67 3.25 -0.11
N LYS A 104 -17.01 2.11 -0.30
CA LYS A 104 -16.72 1.56 -1.63
C LYS A 104 -18.01 1.19 -2.37
N GLN A 105 -19.01 0.60 -1.70
CA GLN A 105 -20.31 0.30 -2.30
C GLN A 105 -20.91 1.54 -2.98
N ARG A 106 -20.95 2.68 -2.29
CA ARG A 106 -21.48 3.94 -2.84
C ARG A 106 -20.65 4.45 -4.03
N LEU A 107 -19.33 4.36 -3.94
CA LEU A 107 -18.42 4.83 -4.99
C LEU A 107 -18.54 3.99 -6.26
N TYR A 108 -18.43 2.66 -6.13
CA TYR A 108 -18.51 1.74 -7.25
C TYR A 108 -19.88 1.76 -7.93
N THR A 109 -20.98 1.68 -7.17
CA THR A 109 -22.33 1.71 -7.74
C THR A 109 -22.55 2.95 -8.62
N ARG A 110 -22.21 4.13 -8.09
CA ARG A 110 -22.43 5.40 -8.79
C ARG A 110 -21.46 5.60 -9.94
N GLY A 111 -20.21 5.19 -9.74
CA GLY A 111 -19.14 5.34 -10.72
C GLY A 111 -19.32 4.41 -11.91
N LEU A 112 -19.54 3.10 -11.70
CA LEU A 112 -19.74 2.13 -12.77
C LEU A 112 -20.97 2.45 -13.62
N LEU A 113 -22.09 2.82 -12.98
CA LEU A 113 -23.27 3.32 -13.69
C LEU A 113 -22.94 4.54 -14.55
N SER A 114 -22.09 5.44 -14.06
CA SER A 114 -21.67 6.61 -14.82
C SER A 114 -20.76 6.28 -16.00
N PHE A 115 -19.80 5.38 -15.81
CA PHE A 115 -18.95 4.89 -16.90
C PHE A 115 -19.81 4.35 -18.05
N ASP A 116 -20.82 3.55 -17.72
CA ASP A 116 -21.72 2.97 -18.70
C ASP A 116 -22.67 4.01 -19.35
N GLU A 117 -23.18 4.97 -18.58
CA GLU A 117 -24.01 6.08 -19.11
C GLU A 117 -23.21 6.97 -20.07
N ILE A 118 -21.94 7.29 -19.75
CA ILE A 118 -21.08 8.09 -20.62
C ILE A 118 -20.77 7.30 -21.90
N ALA A 119 -20.46 6.01 -21.79
CA ALA A 119 -20.25 5.13 -22.93
C ALA A 119 -21.46 5.13 -23.88
N ARG A 120 -22.67 4.92 -23.34
CA ARG A 120 -23.91 4.88 -24.14
C ARG A 120 -24.19 6.20 -24.84
N ARG A 121 -24.05 7.33 -24.14
CA ARG A 121 -24.32 8.65 -24.74
C ARG A 121 -23.32 9.02 -25.83
N ARG A 122 -22.06 8.64 -25.68
CA ARG A 122 -20.99 9.07 -26.60
C ARG A 122 -20.76 8.10 -27.75
N PHE A 123 -20.95 6.81 -27.50
CA PHE A 123 -20.58 5.75 -28.43
C PHE A 123 -21.74 4.79 -28.76
N GLY A 124 -22.94 5.00 -28.20
CA GLY A 124 -24.14 4.23 -28.51
C GLY A 124 -24.26 2.87 -27.81
N ALA A 125 -23.26 2.44 -27.03
CA ALA A 125 -23.22 1.15 -26.35
C ALA A 125 -22.67 1.26 -24.92
N GLY A 126 -22.95 0.26 -24.08
CA GLY A 126 -22.38 0.16 -22.73
C GLY A 126 -20.85 0.01 -22.76
N PHE A 127 -20.18 0.43 -21.68
CA PHE A 127 -18.72 0.53 -21.60
C PHE A 127 -18.03 -0.81 -21.92
N ALA A 128 -18.51 -1.90 -21.30
CA ALA A 128 -17.93 -3.23 -21.50
C ALA A 128 -18.07 -3.74 -22.94
N ALA A 129 -19.14 -3.34 -23.63
CA ALA A 129 -19.44 -3.74 -25.01
C ALA A 129 -18.70 -2.89 -26.07
N LEU A 130 -17.96 -1.85 -25.66
CA LEU A 130 -17.20 -1.03 -26.60
C LEU A 130 -15.93 -1.75 -27.10
N PRO A 131 -15.53 -1.52 -28.37
CA PRO A 131 -14.20 -1.90 -28.85
C PRO A 131 -13.08 -1.36 -27.95
N SER A 132 -11.95 -2.08 -27.87
CA SER A 132 -10.82 -1.74 -26.98
C SER A 132 -10.33 -0.30 -27.13
N GLU A 133 -10.21 0.18 -28.37
CA GLU A 133 -9.82 1.57 -28.68
C GLU A 133 -10.77 2.60 -28.04
N LYS A 134 -12.08 2.41 -28.20
CA LYS A 134 -13.11 3.31 -27.64
C LYS A 134 -13.17 3.22 -26.12
N ARG A 135 -12.93 2.04 -25.53
CA ARG A 135 -12.79 1.87 -24.08
C ARG A 135 -11.58 2.66 -23.55
N GLY A 136 -10.43 2.52 -24.20
CA GLY A 136 -9.21 3.27 -23.86
C GLY A 136 -9.39 4.79 -23.97
N GLN A 137 -10.05 5.25 -25.03
CA GLN A 137 -10.36 6.67 -25.19
C GLN A 137 -11.25 7.20 -24.06
N LEU A 138 -12.35 6.51 -23.76
CA LEU A 138 -13.24 6.91 -22.68
C LEU A 138 -12.56 6.88 -21.31
N PHE A 139 -11.70 5.89 -21.07
CA PHE A 139 -10.93 5.78 -19.83
C PHE A 139 -9.99 6.99 -19.63
N LYS A 140 -9.24 7.38 -20.69
CA LYS A 140 -8.41 8.59 -20.70
C LYS A 140 -9.23 9.87 -20.50
N ASP A 141 -10.43 9.93 -21.05
CA ASP A 141 -11.30 11.09 -20.87
C ASP A 141 -11.81 11.21 -19.43
N VAL A 142 -12.13 10.09 -18.77
CA VAL A 142 -12.48 10.09 -17.34
C VAL A 142 -11.26 10.45 -16.46
N GLU A 143 -10.06 10.01 -16.83
CA GLU A 143 -8.82 10.46 -16.18
C GLU A 143 -8.64 11.97 -16.29
N ALA A 144 -8.81 12.54 -17.48
CA ALA A 144 -8.72 13.98 -17.69
C ALA A 144 -9.76 14.75 -16.85
N MET A 145 -10.98 14.22 -16.72
CA MET A 145 -12.01 14.76 -15.82
C MET A 145 -11.53 14.74 -14.36
N TYR A 146 -10.94 13.64 -13.89
CA TYR A 146 -10.37 13.52 -12.55
C TYR A 146 -9.25 14.55 -12.33
N GLN A 147 -8.29 14.66 -13.25
CA GLN A 147 -7.18 15.61 -13.15
C GLN A 147 -7.66 17.07 -13.10
N ALA A 148 -8.68 17.42 -13.90
CA ALA A 148 -9.29 18.74 -13.87
C ALA A 148 -9.90 19.10 -12.49
N THR A 149 -10.31 18.09 -11.69
CA THR A 149 -10.80 18.35 -10.32
C THR A 149 -9.70 18.72 -9.33
N LEU A 150 -8.44 18.31 -9.58
CA LEU A 150 -7.30 18.53 -8.69
C LEU A 150 -6.66 19.92 -8.85
N GLN A 151 -6.76 20.56 -10.02
CA GLN A 151 -5.93 21.71 -10.38
C GLN A 151 -6.44 23.11 -9.93
N SER A 152 -7.67 23.30 -9.41
CA SER A 152 -8.15 24.67 -9.10
C SER A 152 -7.81 25.17 -7.68
N ARG A 153 -6.93 26.19 -7.62
CA ARG A 153 -6.45 26.83 -6.35
C ARG A 153 -7.15 28.15 -5.97
N SER A 154 -7.98 28.77 -6.81
CA SER A 154 -8.63 30.07 -6.53
C SER A 154 -10.04 29.97 -5.91
N ALA A 155 -10.49 31.01 -5.20
CA ALA A 155 -11.83 31.08 -4.60
C ALA A 155 -12.96 31.10 -5.64
N ALA A 156 -12.77 31.80 -6.76
CA ALA A 156 -13.65 31.74 -7.92
C ALA A 156 -13.68 30.31 -8.51
N GLY A 157 -12.52 29.66 -8.59
CA GLY A 157 -12.37 28.24 -8.97
C GLY A 157 -13.09 27.26 -8.04
N LYS A 158 -13.34 27.61 -6.77
CA LYS A 158 -14.14 26.78 -5.84
C LYS A 158 -15.65 26.89 -6.11
N VAL A 159 -16.14 28.04 -6.56
CA VAL A 159 -17.56 28.26 -6.89
C VAL A 159 -17.90 27.62 -8.24
N THR A 160 -17.07 27.83 -9.26
CA THR A 160 -17.22 27.13 -10.56
C THR A 160 -17.04 25.62 -10.42
N ARG A 161 -16.20 25.12 -9.52
CA ARG A 161 -16.12 23.68 -9.19
C ARG A 161 -17.39 23.14 -8.54
N LYS A 162 -18.07 23.90 -7.68
CA LYS A 162 -19.36 23.47 -7.11
C LYS A 162 -20.45 23.40 -8.19
N LEU A 163 -20.48 24.37 -9.11
CA LEU A 163 -21.39 24.33 -10.27
C LEU A 163 -21.05 23.22 -11.27
N GLY A 164 -19.77 23.02 -11.58
CA GLY A 164 -19.29 21.94 -12.45
C GLY A 164 -19.50 20.57 -11.83
N ARG A 165 -19.36 20.43 -10.51
CA ARG A 165 -19.75 19.22 -9.78
C ARG A 165 -21.26 18.98 -9.79
N PHE A 166 -22.07 20.03 -9.83
CA PHE A 166 -23.52 19.92 -9.96
C PHE A 166 -23.93 19.41 -11.35
N VAL A 167 -23.43 20.03 -12.42
CA VAL A 167 -23.67 19.58 -13.81
C VAL A 167 -23.08 18.18 -14.03
N GLY A 168 -21.91 17.92 -13.47
CA GLY A 168 -21.22 16.63 -13.55
C GLY A 168 -21.85 15.51 -12.72
N ALA A 169 -22.51 15.83 -11.60
CA ALA A 169 -23.34 14.87 -10.86
C ALA A 169 -24.64 14.57 -11.61
N PHE A 170 -25.17 15.55 -12.36
CA PHE A 170 -26.35 15.40 -13.20
C PHE A 170 -26.07 14.54 -14.44
N ASN A 171 -24.95 14.76 -15.13
CA ASN A 171 -24.57 13.99 -16.31
C ASN A 171 -23.71 12.75 -15.98
N GLY A 172 -23.30 12.52 -14.73
CA GLY A 172 -22.51 11.35 -14.35
C GLY A 172 -20.99 11.48 -14.53
N SER A 173 -20.46 12.58 -15.06
CA SER A 173 -19.00 12.77 -15.16
C SER A 173 -18.30 12.81 -13.79
N VAL A 174 -18.98 13.29 -12.74
CA VAL A 174 -18.40 13.39 -11.39
C VAL A 174 -18.26 12.03 -10.69
N PRO A 175 -19.28 11.16 -10.66
CA PRO A 175 -19.10 9.85 -10.04
C PRO A 175 -18.12 8.94 -10.80
N ALA A 176 -18.01 9.05 -12.14
CA ALA A 176 -16.98 8.33 -12.89
C ALA A 176 -15.57 8.82 -12.51
N ALA A 177 -15.37 10.14 -12.45
CA ALA A 177 -14.10 10.74 -12.03
C ALA A 177 -13.75 10.47 -10.55
N ASP A 178 -14.73 10.44 -9.66
CA ASP A 178 -14.53 10.10 -8.24
C ASP A 178 -14.18 8.59 -8.06
N LEU A 179 -14.71 7.71 -8.93
CA LEU A 179 -14.36 6.28 -8.93
C LEU A 179 -12.97 6.02 -9.54
N PHE A 180 -12.56 6.79 -10.55
CA PHE A 180 -11.33 6.58 -11.32
C PHE A 180 -10.08 6.24 -10.48
N PRO A 181 -9.64 7.07 -9.50
CA PRO A 181 -8.44 6.75 -8.72
C PRO A 181 -8.62 5.52 -7.81
N VAL A 182 -9.87 5.22 -7.40
CA VAL A 182 -10.20 4.08 -6.55
C VAL A 182 -10.17 2.79 -7.35
N VAL A 183 -10.79 2.76 -8.53
CA VAL A 183 -10.77 1.58 -9.39
C VAL A 183 -9.36 1.31 -9.93
N LEU A 184 -8.58 2.36 -10.25
CA LEU A 184 -7.18 2.18 -10.64
C LEU A 184 -6.34 1.54 -9.53
N ARG A 185 -6.45 2.04 -8.30
CA ARG A 185 -5.76 1.47 -7.13
C ARG A 185 -6.21 0.03 -6.88
N ASP A 186 -7.52 -0.18 -6.81
CA ASP A 186 -8.09 -1.48 -6.47
C ASP A 186 -7.77 -2.53 -7.56
N THR A 187 -7.79 -2.16 -8.85
CA THR A 187 -7.34 -3.02 -9.93
C THR A 187 -5.87 -3.40 -9.80
N ARG A 188 -4.99 -2.44 -9.49
CA ARG A 188 -3.56 -2.73 -9.27
C ARG A 188 -3.37 -3.62 -8.04
N GLU A 189 -4.07 -3.33 -6.95
CA GLU A 189 -4.03 -4.15 -5.74
C GLU A 189 -4.51 -5.57 -6.02
N ALA A 190 -5.57 -5.73 -6.84
CA ALA A 190 -6.12 -7.04 -7.20
C ALA A 190 -5.12 -7.81 -8.08
N PHE A 191 -4.43 -7.12 -8.99
CA PHE A 191 -3.33 -7.65 -9.78
C PHE A 191 -2.21 -8.19 -8.88
N TYR A 192 -1.70 -7.37 -7.96
CA TYR A 192 -0.59 -7.75 -7.08
C TYR A 192 -0.98 -8.78 -6.00
N THR A 193 -2.26 -9.13 -5.86
CA THR A 193 -2.74 -10.18 -4.94
C THR A 193 -3.09 -11.50 -5.64
N SER A 194 -2.87 -11.58 -6.96
CA SER A 194 -3.18 -12.76 -7.77
C SER A 194 -1.94 -13.63 -7.96
N GLU A 195 -2.05 -14.92 -7.60
CA GLU A 195 -1.00 -15.92 -7.77
C GLU A 195 -0.54 -16.06 -9.22
N VAL A 196 -1.47 -15.91 -10.17
CA VAL A 196 -1.14 -15.93 -11.60
C VAL A 196 -0.29 -14.71 -11.99
N SER A 197 -0.51 -13.54 -11.38
CA SER A 197 0.35 -12.36 -11.59
C SER A 197 1.75 -12.58 -11.05
N TRP A 198 1.89 -13.28 -9.93
CA TRP A 198 3.18 -13.56 -9.29
C TRP A 198 4.02 -14.50 -10.16
N LEU A 199 3.42 -15.64 -10.55
CA LEU A 199 4.03 -16.57 -11.50
C LEU A 199 4.47 -15.87 -12.80
N TRP A 200 3.68 -14.90 -13.27
CA TRP A 200 4.02 -14.10 -14.44
C TRP A 200 5.16 -13.09 -14.20
N LEU A 201 5.15 -12.38 -13.07
CA LEU A 201 6.19 -11.41 -12.69
C LEU A 201 7.54 -12.06 -12.38
N GLY A 202 7.59 -13.40 -12.25
CA GLY A 202 8.72 -14.11 -11.67
C GLY A 202 8.93 -13.71 -10.20
N TYR A 203 7.84 -13.34 -9.54
CA TYR A 203 7.77 -12.95 -8.14
C TYR A 203 7.07 -14.10 -7.41
N ASP A 204 7.61 -14.62 -6.31
CA ASP A 204 6.94 -15.73 -5.61
C ASP A 204 5.61 -15.32 -4.97
N GLY A 205 5.50 -14.03 -4.62
CA GLY A 205 4.35 -13.48 -3.96
C GLY A 205 4.00 -14.15 -2.62
N PRO A 206 3.04 -13.60 -1.87
CA PRO A 206 2.51 -14.26 -0.67
C PRO A 206 1.42 -15.29 -1.04
N PRO A 207 1.43 -16.60 -0.72
CA PRO A 207 2.34 -17.32 0.13
C PRO A 207 3.75 -17.41 -0.41
N MET A 208 4.73 -17.09 0.43
CA MET A 208 6.10 -17.57 0.29
C MET A 208 6.14 -18.97 0.91
N PRO A 209 5.66 -20.04 0.22
CA PRO A 209 5.28 -21.30 0.87
C PRO A 209 6.53 -22.10 1.35
N HIS A 210 7.70 -21.71 0.83
CA HIS A 210 9.00 -22.33 1.07
C HIS A 210 9.96 -21.42 1.87
N GLY A 211 9.52 -20.23 2.32
CA GLY A 211 10.47 -19.22 2.81
C GLY A 211 11.58 -18.94 1.80
N TYR A 212 12.72 -18.43 2.27
CA TYR A 212 13.90 -18.16 1.45
C TYR A 212 14.72 -19.41 1.08
N GLU A 213 14.27 -20.63 1.41
CA GLU A 213 15.11 -21.84 1.37
C GLU A 213 15.51 -22.31 -0.04
N ASN A 214 14.82 -21.85 -1.11
CA ASN A 214 15.03 -22.38 -2.48
C ASN A 214 15.20 -21.33 -3.60
N LEU A 215 15.56 -20.08 -3.30
CA LEU A 215 15.76 -19.02 -4.32
C LEU A 215 16.94 -19.25 -5.28
N LEU A 216 17.82 -20.22 -4.99
CA LEU A 216 18.99 -20.53 -5.81
C LEU A 216 18.65 -21.43 -7.02
N GLU A 217 17.45 -22.01 -7.08
CA GLU A 217 16.99 -22.78 -8.23
C GLU A 217 15.83 -22.06 -8.95
N PRO A 218 16.03 -21.52 -10.16
CA PRO A 218 14.95 -20.88 -10.90
C PRO A 218 13.86 -21.91 -11.24
N ARG A 219 12.63 -21.67 -10.79
CA ARG A 219 11.50 -22.53 -11.22
C ARG A 219 11.34 -22.45 -12.75
N PRO A 220 11.09 -23.59 -13.41
CA PRO A 220 10.72 -23.57 -14.82
C PRO A 220 9.40 -22.81 -15.00
N ARG A 221 9.33 -21.88 -15.97
CA ARG A 221 8.10 -21.17 -16.33
C ARG A 221 6.99 -22.18 -16.64
N LEU A 222 5.90 -22.15 -15.87
CA LEU A 222 4.73 -23.00 -16.12
C LEU A 222 4.08 -22.61 -17.46
N LYS A 223 3.85 -23.61 -18.32
CA LYS A 223 2.94 -23.46 -19.46
C LYS A 223 1.50 -23.47 -18.92
N SER A 224 0.61 -22.68 -19.55
CA SER A 224 -0.74 -22.34 -19.07
C SER A 224 -1.68 -23.50 -18.70
N ASN A 225 -1.31 -24.72 -19.06
CA ASN A 225 -2.07 -25.95 -18.95
C ASN A 225 -1.58 -26.91 -17.84
N GLN A 226 -0.69 -26.46 -16.95
CA GLN A 226 -0.09 -27.29 -15.89
C GLN A 226 -0.17 -26.70 -14.48
N ALA A 227 -0.91 -25.60 -14.26
CA ALA A 227 -1.04 -25.01 -12.92
C ALA A 227 -2.01 -25.83 -12.03
N PRO A 228 -1.64 -26.16 -10.78
CA PRO A 228 -2.55 -26.81 -9.83
C PRO A 228 -3.71 -25.89 -9.47
N SER A 229 -4.82 -26.47 -8.98
CA SER A 229 -6.00 -25.68 -8.63
C SER A 229 -5.79 -24.93 -7.31
N LEU A 230 -6.31 -23.70 -7.22
CA LEU A 230 -6.26 -22.83 -6.03
C LEU A 230 -6.70 -23.55 -4.73
N ARG A 231 -7.59 -24.54 -4.87
CA ARG A 231 -8.17 -25.29 -3.76
C ARG A 231 -7.18 -26.30 -3.17
N GLU A 232 -6.41 -26.97 -4.02
CA GLU A 232 -5.39 -27.95 -3.61
C GLU A 232 -4.25 -27.28 -2.85
N THR A 233 -3.86 -26.06 -3.26
CA THR A 233 -2.83 -25.26 -2.57
C THR A 233 -3.29 -24.79 -1.18
N VAL A 234 -4.55 -24.34 -1.06
CA VAL A 234 -5.11 -23.85 0.21
C VAL A 234 -5.21 -24.97 1.26
N ASP A 235 -5.66 -26.16 0.86
CA ASP A 235 -5.79 -27.31 1.76
C ASP A 235 -4.42 -27.82 2.26
N SER A 236 -3.38 -27.71 1.43
CA SER A 236 -2.00 -28.06 1.80
C SER A 236 -1.38 -27.07 2.81
N LEU A 237 -1.73 -25.79 2.75
CA LEU A 237 -1.19 -24.78 3.67
C LEU A 237 -1.89 -24.82 5.03
N ALA A 238 -3.20 -25.09 5.04
CA ALA A 238 -4.01 -25.16 6.25
C ALA A 238 -3.68 -26.36 7.17
N SER A 239 -2.97 -27.37 6.68
CA SER A 239 -2.67 -28.62 7.40
C SER A 239 -1.30 -28.63 8.11
N ARG A 240 -0.53 -27.54 8.07
CA ARG A 240 0.80 -27.49 8.71
C ARG A 240 0.67 -27.29 10.23
N PRO A 241 1.30 -28.15 11.06
CA PRO A 241 1.27 -28.00 12.52
C PRO A 241 2.08 -26.77 12.95
N VAL A 242 1.45 -25.89 13.74
CA VAL A 242 2.12 -24.75 14.41
C VAL A 242 2.79 -25.27 15.68
N PRO A 243 4.11 -25.15 15.85
CA PRO A 243 4.77 -25.59 17.08
C PRO A 243 4.34 -24.67 18.25
N PRO A 244 4.05 -25.22 19.44
CA PRO A 244 3.79 -24.43 20.62
C PRO A 244 5.08 -23.70 21.05
N VAL A 245 5.02 -22.37 21.14
CA VAL A 245 6.09 -21.56 21.73
C VAL A 245 5.90 -21.56 23.25
N ALA A 246 6.58 -22.48 23.95
CA ALA A 246 6.67 -22.43 25.40
C ALA A 246 7.74 -21.40 25.80
N HIS A 247 7.33 -20.31 26.44
CA HIS A 247 8.27 -19.40 27.08
C HIS A 247 8.49 -19.87 28.52
N PRO A 248 9.70 -20.32 28.90
CA PRO A 248 10.00 -20.55 30.31
C PRO A 248 9.79 -19.23 31.06
N LEU A 249 8.87 -19.24 32.02
CA LEU A 249 8.70 -18.15 32.96
C LEU A 249 10.03 -17.97 33.70
N LEU A 250 10.74 -16.87 33.42
CA LEU A 250 11.88 -16.47 34.23
C LEU A 250 11.37 -16.32 35.67
N LYS A 251 11.93 -17.12 36.59
CA LYS A 251 11.77 -16.93 38.03
C LYS A 251 12.13 -15.48 38.34
N GLN A 252 11.17 -14.69 38.83
CA GLN A 252 11.47 -13.37 39.39
C GLN A 252 12.53 -13.53 40.49
N ARG A 253 13.70 -12.92 40.29
CA ARG A 253 14.72 -12.77 41.33
C ARG A 253 15.51 -11.47 41.12
N GLY A 254 15.56 -10.64 42.17
CA GLY A 254 16.65 -9.70 42.44
C GLY A 254 16.57 -8.29 41.85
N GLU A 255 17.52 -7.46 42.30
CA GLU A 255 17.94 -6.20 41.66
C GLU A 255 18.51 -6.48 40.26
N VAL A 256 18.46 -5.50 39.37
CA VAL A 256 18.91 -5.61 37.97
C VAL A 256 19.90 -4.50 37.66
N ASP A 257 20.89 -4.79 36.81
CA ASP A 257 21.96 -3.84 36.48
C ASP A 257 21.45 -2.78 35.49
N VAL A 258 20.61 -3.18 34.53
CA VAL A 258 20.18 -2.31 33.44
C VAL A 258 18.69 -2.49 33.13
N VAL A 259 17.99 -1.37 33.01
CA VAL A 259 16.62 -1.32 32.51
C VAL A 259 16.59 -0.62 31.15
N ILE A 260 16.12 -1.33 30.13
CA ILE A 260 15.96 -0.83 28.75
C ILE A 260 14.48 -0.57 28.50
N ILE A 261 14.16 0.64 28.02
CA ILE A 261 12.79 1.04 27.69
C ILE A 261 12.59 0.93 26.18
N GLY A 262 11.85 -0.09 25.76
CA GLY A 262 11.54 -0.40 24.36
C GLY A 262 12.41 -1.52 23.80
N SER A 263 11.79 -2.44 23.08
CA SER A 263 12.42 -3.64 22.49
C SER A 263 12.48 -3.58 20.96
N GLY A 264 12.60 -2.36 20.42
CA GLY A 264 12.83 -2.12 19.00
C GLY A 264 14.28 -2.35 18.58
N ALA A 265 14.63 -2.01 17.33
CA ALA A 265 15.97 -2.16 16.75
C ALA A 265 17.12 -1.80 17.72
N GLY A 266 17.08 -0.59 18.31
CA GLY A 266 18.13 -0.17 19.24
C GLY A 266 18.11 -0.92 20.57
N GLY A 267 16.94 -1.00 21.23
CA GLY A 267 16.84 -1.60 22.57
C GLY A 267 17.11 -3.10 22.59
N ALA A 268 16.71 -3.83 21.54
CA ALA A 268 16.97 -5.26 21.43
C ALA A 268 18.47 -5.56 21.22
N VAL A 269 19.16 -4.77 20.40
CA VAL A 269 20.61 -4.91 20.20
C VAL A 269 21.37 -4.63 21.50
N VAL A 270 21.06 -3.53 22.19
CA VAL A 270 21.68 -3.21 23.48
C VAL A 270 21.40 -4.30 24.52
N ALA A 271 20.17 -4.82 24.57
CA ALA A 271 19.81 -5.90 25.48
C ALA A 271 20.65 -7.16 25.24
N LYS A 272 20.82 -7.56 23.98
CA LYS A 272 21.67 -8.70 23.58
C LYS A 272 23.10 -8.50 24.07
N GLU A 273 23.75 -7.41 23.68
CA GLU A 273 25.16 -7.19 23.97
C GLU A 273 25.44 -7.11 25.49
N LEU A 274 24.56 -6.44 26.26
CA LEU A 274 24.71 -6.34 27.71
C LEU A 274 24.43 -7.66 28.43
N ALA A 275 23.43 -8.42 27.98
CA ALA A 275 23.12 -9.72 28.57
C ALA A 275 24.21 -10.76 28.27
N GLU A 276 24.76 -10.77 27.04
CA GLU A 276 25.90 -11.62 26.66
C GLU A 276 27.18 -11.25 27.45
N ALA A 277 27.32 -10.00 27.86
CA ALA A 277 28.36 -9.54 28.77
C ALA A 277 28.12 -9.95 30.26
N GLY A 278 27.02 -10.65 30.56
CA GLY A 278 26.72 -11.18 31.88
C GLY A 278 25.91 -10.27 32.80
N LEU A 279 25.40 -9.14 32.30
CA LEU A 279 24.58 -8.21 33.11
C LEU A 279 23.13 -8.72 33.25
N ALA A 280 22.51 -8.44 34.40
CA ALA A 280 21.09 -8.62 34.60
C ALA A 280 20.31 -7.49 33.93
N VAL A 281 19.74 -7.78 32.76
CA VAL A 281 19.02 -6.80 31.93
C VAL A 281 17.52 -7.05 31.95
N VAL A 282 16.73 -5.99 32.19
CA VAL A 282 15.28 -5.99 32.01
C VAL A 282 14.90 -5.08 30.85
N VAL A 283 14.10 -5.60 29.93
CA VAL A 283 13.53 -4.83 28.82
C VAL A 283 12.04 -4.63 29.05
N ILE A 284 11.60 -3.36 29.03
CA ILE A 284 10.19 -2.98 29.18
C ILE A 284 9.65 -2.55 27.82
N GLU A 285 8.72 -3.32 27.27
CA GLU A 285 8.05 -3.02 26.00
C GLU A 285 6.60 -2.55 26.23
N ALA A 286 6.17 -1.54 25.48
CA ALA A 286 4.84 -0.95 25.60
C ALA A 286 3.75 -1.76 24.86
N GLY A 287 4.13 -2.56 23.87
CA GLY A 287 3.22 -3.41 23.09
C GLY A 287 3.35 -4.91 23.38
N PRO A 288 2.51 -5.73 22.73
CA PRO A 288 2.53 -7.17 22.91
C PRO A 288 3.69 -7.82 22.15
N ARG A 289 3.93 -9.10 22.41
CA ARG A 289 4.67 -9.97 21.49
C ARG A 289 3.68 -10.49 20.44
N PHE A 290 3.95 -10.21 19.17
CA PHE A 290 3.12 -10.68 18.07
C PHE A 290 3.58 -12.07 17.62
N ASN A 291 2.63 -12.92 17.23
CA ASN A 291 2.89 -14.21 16.63
C ASN A 291 2.92 -14.09 15.09
N PRO A 292 4.07 -14.32 14.40
CA PRO A 292 4.14 -14.21 12.94
C PRO A 292 3.17 -15.14 12.20
N TYR A 293 2.81 -16.28 12.79
CA TYR A 293 1.90 -17.26 12.19
C TYR A 293 0.42 -16.93 12.35
N VAL A 294 0.07 -15.87 13.09
CA VAL A 294 -1.33 -15.50 13.37
C VAL A 294 -1.57 -14.02 13.13
N ASP A 295 -0.68 -13.15 13.62
CA ASP A 295 -0.90 -11.71 13.68
C ASP A 295 -0.41 -10.95 12.43
N TYR A 296 0.62 -11.45 11.75
CA TYR A 296 1.23 -10.81 10.56
C TYR A 296 1.74 -11.85 9.56
N ILE A 297 0.86 -12.79 9.24
CA ILE A 297 1.13 -13.91 8.34
C ILE A 297 1.58 -13.39 6.96
N SER A 298 2.87 -13.56 6.65
CA SER A 298 3.48 -13.10 5.40
C SER A 298 3.19 -13.99 4.21
N ASP A 299 2.57 -15.16 4.44
CA ASP A 299 2.32 -16.15 3.42
C ASP A 299 0.84 -16.21 2.94
N ARG A 300 0.07 -15.14 3.13
CA ARG A 300 -1.31 -15.08 2.62
C ARG A 300 -1.40 -14.30 1.34
N THR A 301 -2.25 -14.73 0.41
CA THR A 301 -2.49 -14.01 -0.87
C THR A 301 -2.98 -12.57 -0.74
N ASP A 302 -3.55 -12.24 0.41
CA ASP A 302 -3.98 -10.89 0.77
C ASP A 302 -2.98 -10.15 1.67
N PHE A 303 -1.73 -10.62 1.83
CA PHE A 303 -0.74 -10.02 2.74
C PHE A 303 -0.55 -8.52 2.50
N GLU A 304 -0.42 -8.06 1.26
CA GLU A 304 -0.28 -6.64 0.91
C GLU A 304 -1.47 -5.78 1.39
N GLN A 305 -2.62 -6.40 1.61
CA GLN A 305 -3.80 -5.76 2.18
C GLN A 305 -3.82 -5.88 3.71
N PHE A 306 -3.56 -7.08 4.22
CA PHE A 306 -3.62 -7.40 5.64
C PHE A 306 -2.50 -6.73 6.45
N ALA A 307 -1.27 -6.72 5.93
CA ALA A 307 -0.09 -6.12 6.57
C ALA A 307 -0.27 -4.64 6.92
N LYS A 308 -1.11 -3.93 6.16
CA LYS A 308 -1.50 -2.53 6.44
C LYS A 308 -2.20 -2.40 7.79
N PHE A 309 -2.91 -3.44 8.23
CA PHE A 309 -3.74 -3.45 9.44
C PHE A 309 -3.20 -4.34 10.56
N ALA A 310 -2.21 -5.19 10.29
CA ALA A 310 -1.57 -6.08 11.27
C ALA A 310 -1.10 -5.31 12.52
N PHE A 311 -0.50 -4.13 12.33
CA PHE A 311 0.00 -3.28 13.42
C PHE A 311 -0.86 -2.02 13.57
N LYS A 312 -1.90 -2.10 14.41
CA LYS A 312 -2.86 -1.00 14.64
C LYS A 312 -2.18 0.22 15.29
N LYS A 313 -2.43 1.41 14.72
CA LYS A 313 -2.00 2.69 15.32
C LYS A 313 -2.70 2.94 16.66
N GLN A 314 -1.96 3.35 17.68
CA GLN A 314 -2.53 3.71 18.99
C GLN A 314 -2.75 5.22 19.06
N LYS A 315 -3.96 5.67 18.66
CA LYS A 315 -4.32 7.10 18.50
C LYS A 315 -3.93 8.02 19.66
N GLN A 316 -3.99 7.56 20.91
CA GLN A 316 -3.67 8.38 22.08
C GLN A 316 -2.17 8.49 22.38
N ARG A 317 -1.39 7.46 22.05
CA ARG A 317 0.05 7.39 22.34
C ARG A 317 0.93 7.69 21.12
N ASP A 318 0.31 7.94 19.96
CA ASP A 318 0.96 8.31 18.69
C ASP A 318 0.62 9.74 18.27
N VAL A 319 0.33 10.60 19.25
CA VAL A 319 0.12 12.02 19.00
C VAL A 319 1.47 12.65 18.67
N TYR A 320 1.55 13.29 17.50
CA TYR A 320 2.67 14.12 17.09
C TYR A 320 2.14 15.50 16.72
N THR A 321 2.96 16.51 16.92
CA THR A 321 2.71 17.86 16.42
C THR A 321 3.47 18.03 15.12
N VAL A 322 2.83 18.66 14.15
CA VAL A 322 3.48 19.15 12.92
C VAL A 322 3.53 20.68 12.99
N GLY A 323 4.56 21.27 12.40
CA GLY A 323 4.62 22.72 12.18
C GLY A 323 3.56 23.18 11.15
N SER A 324 3.81 24.30 10.47
CA SER A 324 2.93 24.80 9.39
C SER A 324 2.79 23.86 8.16
N ALA A 325 3.48 22.72 8.15
CA ALA A 325 3.37 21.69 7.13
C ALA A 325 2.01 20.98 7.20
N ARG A 326 1.43 20.74 6.03
CA ARG A 326 -0.01 20.46 5.91
C ARG A 326 -0.42 19.04 6.31
N GLU A 327 0.51 18.10 6.41
CA GLU A 327 0.28 16.73 6.88
C GLU A 327 1.64 16.03 7.09
N PHE A 328 1.84 15.37 8.24
CA PHE A 328 2.90 14.37 8.45
C PHE A 328 2.21 13.08 8.85
N THR A 329 2.64 11.94 8.35
CA THR A 329 2.11 10.64 8.78
C THR A 329 3.27 9.76 9.19
N TYR A 330 3.35 9.46 10.48
CA TYR A 330 4.35 8.54 11.01
C TYR A 330 3.73 7.15 11.24
N THR A 331 4.47 6.11 10.90
CA THR A 331 4.05 4.72 11.12
C THR A 331 5.13 4.03 11.93
N ARG A 332 4.77 3.55 13.13
CA ARG A 332 5.63 2.79 14.03
C ARG A 332 4.87 1.63 14.61
N VAL A 333 5.58 0.59 15.00
CA VAL A 333 4.99 -0.57 15.68
C VAL A 333 5.36 -0.52 17.15
N LYS A 334 4.38 -0.82 18.02
CA LYS A 334 4.59 -1.03 19.45
C LYS A 334 4.38 -2.50 19.73
N GLY A 335 5.43 -3.16 20.16
CA GLY A 335 5.48 -4.60 20.38
C GLY A 335 6.91 -5.09 20.36
N VAL A 336 7.11 -6.35 20.74
CA VAL A 336 8.45 -6.93 20.80
C VAL A 336 9.05 -7.00 19.41
N GLY A 337 10.16 -6.28 19.18
CA GLY A 337 10.77 -6.05 17.87
C GLY A 337 10.57 -4.61 17.36
N GLY A 338 9.54 -3.92 17.84
CA GLY A 338 9.24 -2.55 17.43
C GLY A 338 9.04 -2.42 15.92
N SER A 339 9.49 -1.30 15.34
CA SER A 339 9.26 -1.01 13.92
C SER A 339 9.99 -1.95 12.95
N THR A 340 10.93 -2.79 13.39
CA THR A 340 11.55 -3.81 12.51
C THR A 340 10.54 -4.88 12.10
N LEU A 341 9.44 -5.06 12.85
CA LEU A 341 8.33 -5.93 12.45
C LEU A 341 7.63 -5.49 11.15
N LYS A 342 7.85 -4.26 10.68
CA LYS A 342 7.17 -3.66 9.53
C LYS A 342 8.09 -2.85 8.61
N TYR A 343 9.41 -2.89 8.83
CA TYR A 343 10.33 -2.18 7.95
C TYR A 343 10.42 -2.86 6.57
N ALA A 344 10.99 -2.15 5.60
CA ALA A 344 11.19 -2.70 4.25
C ALA A 344 12.46 -3.56 4.11
N ALA A 345 13.12 -3.88 5.23
CA ALA A 345 14.42 -4.56 5.26
C ALA A 345 15.59 -3.84 4.53
N MET A 346 15.36 -2.66 3.96
CA MET A 346 16.41 -1.82 3.38
C MET A 346 17.46 -1.46 4.44
N SER A 347 18.73 -1.75 4.12
CA SER A 347 19.87 -1.63 5.03
C SER A 347 21.02 -0.79 4.45
N PRO A 348 20.80 0.45 3.97
CA PRO A 348 21.90 1.29 3.49
C PRO A 348 22.79 1.78 4.63
N ARG A 349 24.08 1.98 4.33
CA ARG A 349 25.00 2.71 5.22
C ARG A 349 24.86 4.22 5.00
N LEU A 350 25.16 5.01 6.03
CA LEU A 350 25.39 6.44 5.85
C LEU A 350 26.67 6.66 5.05
N HIS A 351 26.69 7.66 4.17
CA HIS A 351 27.89 8.08 3.45
C HIS A 351 28.81 8.91 4.36
N GLU A 352 30.11 8.97 4.09
CA GLU A 352 31.04 9.69 4.96
C GLU A 352 30.70 11.16 5.12
N SER A 353 30.13 11.80 4.09
CA SER A 353 29.69 13.20 4.13
C SER A 353 28.51 13.43 5.09
N ASP A 354 27.69 12.40 5.37
CA ASP A 354 26.55 12.52 6.28
C ASP A 354 26.99 12.84 7.73
N PHE A 355 28.25 12.56 8.06
CA PHE A 355 28.85 12.89 9.36
C PHE A 355 29.40 14.33 9.41
N ARG A 356 29.47 15.03 8.26
CA ARG A 356 30.10 16.36 8.10
C ARG A 356 29.18 17.40 7.44
N THR A 357 27.87 17.26 7.61
CA THR A 357 26.86 18.14 6.96
C THR A 357 27.03 19.63 7.27
N HIS A 358 27.56 20.00 8.45
CA HIS A 358 27.78 21.40 8.77
C HIS A 358 29.05 21.92 8.10
N SER A 359 30.15 21.19 8.21
CA SER A 359 31.43 21.63 7.63
C SER A 359 31.47 21.58 6.10
N GLU A 360 30.79 20.62 5.46
CA GLU A 360 30.77 20.47 3.99
C GLU A 360 29.63 21.26 3.34
N ASP A 361 28.43 21.23 3.91
CA ASP A 361 27.22 21.79 3.27
C ASP A 361 26.66 23.04 3.97
N GLY A 362 27.20 23.42 5.14
CA GLY A 362 26.74 24.58 5.92
C GLY A 362 25.37 24.40 6.57
N VAL A 363 24.89 23.16 6.73
CA VAL A 363 23.59 22.83 7.32
C VAL A 363 23.71 21.84 8.47
N GLY A 364 22.77 21.88 9.41
CA GLY A 364 22.75 20.89 10.50
C GLY A 364 23.95 21.01 11.45
N ALA A 365 24.52 19.87 11.82
CA ALA A 365 25.66 19.75 12.71
C ALA A 365 26.55 18.56 12.28
N ASP A 366 27.85 18.69 12.49
CA ASP A 366 28.77 17.56 12.33
C ASP A 366 28.62 16.60 13.50
N TRP A 367 28.78 15.31 13.19
CA TRP A 367 28.73 14.26 14.21
C TRP A 367 30.05 14.24 14.99
N PRO A 368 30.04 13.91 16.28
CA PRO A 368 31.25 13.76 17.09
C PRO A 368 32.02 12.46 16.80
N ILE A 369 31.60 11.72 15.77
CA ILE A 369 32.17 10.46 15.28
C ILE A 369 32.17 10.51 13.75
N THR A 370 32.97 9.65 13.14
CA THR A 370 33.11 9.52 11.70
C THR A 370 32.51 8.22 11.19
N TYR A 371 32.37 8.11 9.87
CA TYR A 371 32.03 6.82 9.25
C TYR A 371 33.02 5.72 9.62
N ALA A 372 34.31 6.02 9.68
CA ALA A 372 35.34 5.03 10.03
C ALA A 372 35.16 4.47 11.45
N ASP A 373 34.62 5.26 12.38
CA ASP A 373 34.28 4.79 13.73
C ASP A 373 33.12 3.78 13.71
N LEU A 374 32.19 3.91 12.76
CA LEU A 374 31.01 3.04 12.62
C LEU A 374 31.20 1.88 11.64
N GLU A 375 32.14 1.95 10.71
CA GLU A 375 32.35 0.95 9.66
C GLU A 375 32.43 -0.50 10.21
N PRO A 376 33.20 -0.79 11.29
CA PRO A 376 33.26 -2.14 11.84
C PRO A 376 31.91 -2.60 12.42
N TYR A 377 31.11 -1.68 12.95
CA TYR A 377 29.79 -1.97 13.49
C TYR A 377 28.75 -2.16 12.39
N TYR A 378 28.84 -1.42 11.28
CA TYR A 378 28.04 -1.68 10.08
C TYR A 378 28.31 -3.08 9.56
N ALA A 379 29.58 -3.46 9.39
CA ALA A 379 29.96 -4.80 8.95
C ALA A 379 29.41 -5.90 9.88
N ARG A 380 29.48 -5.70 11.20
CA ARG A 380 28.93 -6.65 12.18
C ARG A 380 27.41 -6.76 12.08
N VAL A 381 26.70 -5.64 12.02
CA VAL A 381 25.23 -5.63 11.93
C VAL A 381 24.76 -6.26 10.64
N GLU A 382 25.42 -6.00 9.52
CA GLU A 382 25.08 -6.60 8.24
C GLU A 382 25.22 -8.12 8.27
N TYR A 383 26.28 -8.64 8.91
CA TYR A 383 26.47 -10.06 9.10
C TYR A 383 25.37 -10.69 9.98
N GLU A 384 25.10 -10.07 11.15
CA GLU A 384 24.07 -10.54 12.10
C GLU A 384 22.66 -10.52 11.49
N LEU A 385 22.37 -9.54 10.63
CA LEU A 385 21.10 -9.43 9.92
C LEU A 385 21.04 -10.26 8.62
N GLY A 386 22.16 -10.75 8.11
CA GLY A 386 22.21 -11.46 6.83
C GLY A 386 21.99 -10.57 5.61
N VAL A 387 22.50 -9.33 5.62
CA VAL A 387 22.26 -8.36 4.55
C VAL A 387 22.80 -8.82 3.20
N SER A 388 21.92 -8.84 2.20
CA SER A 388 22.27 -9.02 0.79
C SER A 388 22.72 -7.71 0.17
N GLY A 389 23.66 -7.76 -0.76
CA GLY A 389 24.06 -6.57 -1.52
C GLY A 389 25.08 -6.86 -2.61
N PRO A 390 25.24 -5.93 -3.57
CA PRO A 390 26.10 -6.14 -4.73
C PRO A 390 27.60 -6.09 -4.39
N GLY A 391 28.41 -6.82 -5.14
CA GLY A 391 29.87 -6.83 -5.02
C GLY A 391 30.55 -6.87 -6.38
N GLY A 392 31.88 -6.73 -6.40
CA GLY A 392 32.69 -6.76 -7.63
C GLY A 392 32.28 -5.65 -8.61
N GLU A 393 32.15 -5.99 -9.90
CA GLU A 393 31.77 -5.05 -10.96
C GLU A 393 30.35 -4.48 -10.81
N GLU A 394 29.50 -5.12 -10.01
CA GLU A 394 28.13 -4.68 -9.78
C GLU A 394 27.98 -3.79 -8.54
N ALA A 395 29.06 -3.58 -7.78
CA ALA A 395 29.09 -2.73 -6.60
C ALA A 395 28.77 -1.28 -6.96
N ASN A 396 28.11 -0.56 -6.04
CA ASN A 396 27.92 0.88 -6.20
C ASN A 396 29.27 1.58 -6.01
N PRO A 397 29.82 2.30 -7.01
CA PRO A 397 31.05 3.05 -6.84
C PRO A 397 30.89 4.26 -5.89
N PHE A 398 29.65 4.62 -5.54
CA PHE A 398 29.33 5.71 -4.62
C PHE A 398 28.93 5.23 -3.22
N ASP A 399 28.97 3.92 -2.96
CA ASP A 399 28.78 3.43 -1.59
C ASP A 399 29.99 3.80 -0.74
N PRO A 400 29.77 4.05 0.57
CA PRO A 400 30.88 4.31 1.47
C PRO A 400 31.80 3.09 1.59
N PRO A 401 33.10 3.27 1.87
CA PRO A 401 34.08 2.20 1.94
C PRO A 401 33.68 1.07 2.88
N ARG A 402 33.90 -0.18 2.47
CA ARG A 402 33.54 -1.37 3.25
C ARG A 402 34.78 -2.23 3.44
N SER A 403 35.05 -2.67 4.67
CA SER A 403 36.17 -3.57 4.98
C SER A 403 35.83 -5.03 4.66
N THR A 404 34.55 -5.38 4.63
CA THR A 404 34.03 -6.71 4.30
C THR A 404 33.02 -6.65 3.15
N PRO A 405 32.88 -7.72 2.34
CA PRO A 405 31.76 -7.83 1.40
C PRO A 405 30.43 -8.01 2.15
N PHE A 406 29.31 -7.86 1.43
CA PHE A 406 28.01 -8.29 1.96
C PHE A 406 28.02 -9.79 2.27
N PRO A 407 27.36 -10.25 3.36
CA PRO A 407 27.30 -11.67 3.70
C PRO A 407 26.48 -12.49 2.69
N ASN A 408 25.53 -11.88 1.99
CA ASN A 408 24.69 -12.53 0.98
C ASN A 408 24.78 -11.82 -0.39
N PRO A 409 24.64 -12.56 -1.51
CA PRO A 409 24.59 -11.97 -2.84
C PRO A 409 23.32 -11.13 -3.02
N PRO A 410 23.33 -10.13 -3.93
CA PRO A 410 22.17 -9.27 -4.13
C PRO A 410 20.99 -10.03 -4.74
N HIS A 411 19.77 -9.63 -4.39
CA HIS A 411 18.57 -10.23 -4.98
C HIS A 411 18.53 -10.04 -6.51
N PRO A 412 18.01 -11.02 -7.26
CA PRO A 412 17.82 -10.87 -8.70
C PRO A 412 16.81 -9.75 -9.00
N PHE A 413 16.99 -9.09 -10.14
CA PHE A 413 16.00 -8.13 -10.62
C PHE A 413 14.70 -8.85 -10.98
N ASN A 414 13.57 -8.32 -10.51
CA ASN A 414 12.26 -8.73 -11.02
C ASN A 414 11.99 -8.13 -12.42
N LEU A 415 10.90 -8.55 -13.07
CA LEU A 415 10.56 -8.12 -14.42
C LEU A 415 10.46 -6.59 -14.57
N ALA A 416 9.81 -5.92 -13.62
CA ALA A 416 9.69 -4.46 -13.63
C ALA A 416 11.07 -3.77 -13.50
N SER A 417 11.94 -4.32 -12.66
CA SER A 417 13.30 -3.80 -12.47
C SER A 417 14.18 -3.98 -13.70
N HIS A 418 13.96 -5.03 -14.50
CA HIS A 418 14.63 -5.17 -15.80
C HIS A 418 14.22 -4.08 -16.79
N ALA A 419 12.94 -3.68 -16.84
CA ALA A 419 12.50 -2.57 -17.67
C ALA A 419 13.13 -1.24 -17.22
N ILE A 420 13.16 -0.99 -15.90
CA ILE A 420 13.84 0.17 -15.31
C ILE A 420 15.34 0.15 -15.65
N LYS A 421 16.00 -1.01 -15.55
CA LYS A 421 17.42 -1.18 -15.88
C LYS A 421 17.70 -0.79 -17.33
N ARG A 422 16.89 -1.25 -18.28
CA ARG A 422 17.05 -0.87 -19.71
C ARG A 422 16.88 0.63 -19.93
N GLY A 423 15.86 1.23 -19.31
CA GLY A 423 15.62 2.68 -19.39
C GLY A 423 16.74 3.51 -18.74
N ALA A 424 17.27 3.05 -17.60
CA ALA A 424 18.42 3.69 -16.96
C ALA A 424 19.66 3.63 -17.87
N GLN A 425 19.96 2.44 -18.42
CA GLN A 425 21.10 2.24 -19.30
C GLN A 425 21.03 3.08 -20.58
N SER A 426 19.84 3.25 -21.19
CA SER A 426 19.70 4.12 -22.38
C SER A 426 19.94 5.60 -22.09
N LEU A 427 19.83 6.01 -20.81
CA LEU A 427 20.14 7.34 -20.32
C LEU A 427 21.58 7.46 -19.78
N GLY A 428 22.40 6.41 -19.88
CA GLY A 428 23.75 6.37 -19.30
C GLY A 428 23.77 6.29 -17.76
N LEU A 429 22.67 5.85 -17.15
CA LEU A 429 22.56 5.63 -15.70
C LEU A 429 22.83 4.16 -15.33
N HIS A 430 23.42 3.96 -14.16
CA HIS A 430 23.72 2.64 -13.61
C HIS A 430 22.72 2.29 -12.51
N LEU A 431 21.90 1.28 -12.76
CA LEU A 431 20.98 0.76 -11.74
C LEU A 431 21.73 -0.20 -10.81
N VAL A 432 21.78 0.14 -9.52
CA VAL A 432 22.36 -0.71 -8.47
C VAL A 432 21.24 -1.35 -7.64
N ARG A 433 21.49 -2.55 -7.10
CA ARG A 433 20.54 -3.23 -6.21
C ARG A 433 20.77 -2.74 -4.79
N GLU A 434 19.69 -2.29 -4.17
CA GLU A 434 19.70 -1.82 -2.79
C GLU A 434 20.06 -2.97 -1.84
N PRO A 435 20.88 -2.72 -0.80
CA PRO A 435 21.11 -3.69 0.25
C PRO A 435 19.86 -3.97 1.09
N VAL A 436 19.55 -5.24 1.31
CA VAL A 436 18.37 -5.65 2.10
C VAL A 436 18.68 -6.85 3.00
N SER A 437 18.14 -6.86 4.22
CA SER A 437 18.31 -7.91 5.25
C SER A 437 17.33 -9.07 5.11
#